data_AF-K1URC5-F1
#
_entry.id   AF-K1URC5-F1
#
_cell.length_a   1.000
_cell.length_b   1.000
_cell.length_c   1.000
_cell.angle_alpha   90.00
_cell.angle_beta   90.00
_cell.angle_gamma   90.00
#
_symmetry.space_group_name_H-M   'P 1'
#
loop_
_entity.id
_entity.type
_entity.pdbx_description
1 polymer ?
#
loop_
_entity_poly.entity_id
_entity_poly.type
_entity_poly.pdbx_seq_one_letter_code
_entity_poly.pdbx_strand_id
1 'polypeptide(L)' 'MYWQKRFDRENPDKQLEDEITKIHIENKDYGYRRVYRELRNRKIFVNKKKVTKNHAKIMFPGHIIYSKKSQ' A
#
# COMPACT_ATOMS: atom_id res chain seq x y z
N MET A 1 7.23 -8.80 26.70
CA MET A 1 6.31 -7.68 27.01
C MET A 1 5.12 -7.67 26.03
N TYR A 2 3.95 -7.14 26.39
CA TYR A 2 2.71 -7.22 25.58
C TYR A 2 2.82 -6.68 24.14
N TRP A 3 3.75 -5.75 23.89
CA TRP A 3 3.98 -5.16 22.56
C TRP A 3 4.78 -6.09 21.64
N GLN A 4 5.57 -7.00 22.20
CA GLN A 4 6.42 -7.93 21.44
C GLN A 4 5.60 -9.03 20.75
N LYS A 5 4.47 -9.44 21.36
CA LYS A 5 3.50 -10.40 20.79
C LYS A 5 2.70 -9.87 19.59
N ARG A 6 2.95 -8.64 19.13
CA ARG A 6 2.24 -8.01 18.00
C ARG A 6 2.95 -8.25 16.67
N PHE A 7 4.20 -8.74 16.70
CA PHE A 7 5.01 -8.98 15.49
C PHE A 7 4.49 -10.18 14.68
N ASP A 8 3.92 -11.18 15.35
CA ASP A 8 3.41 -12.41 14.72
C ASP A 8 2.03 -12.25 14.06
N ARG A 9 1.47 -11.03 14.04
CA ARG A 9 0.16 -10.80 13.40
C ARG A 9 0.33 -10.64 11.90
N GLU A 10 -0.53 -11.32 11.13
CA GLU A 10 -0.63 -11.09 9.70
C GLU A 10 -0.97 -9.63 9.40
N ASN A 11 -0.28 -9.05 8.41
CA ASN A 11 -0.53 -7.67 7.99
C ASN A 11 -1.84 -7.61 7.18
N PRO A 12 -2.92 -7.00 7.71
CA PRO A 12 -4.19 -6.94 6.99
C PRO A 12 -4.12 -6.10 5.72
N ASP A 13 -3.11 -5.22 5.59
CA ASP A 13 -2.91 -4.41 4.40
C ASP A 13 -2.12 -5.14 3.29
N LYS A 14 -1.61 -6.37 3.54
CA LYS A 14 -0.79 -7.13 2.57
C LYS A 14 -1.56 -7.43 1.29
N GLN A 15 -2.81 -7.89 1.41
CA GLN A 15 -3.68 -8.16 0.25
C GLN A 15 -3.89 -6.91 -0.62
N LEU A 16 -4.00 -5.73 0.01
CA LEU A 16 -4.16 -4.47 -0.71
C LEU A 16 -2.87 -4.02 -1.39
N GLU A 17 -1.72 -4.17 -0.71
CA GLU A 17 -0.41 -3.89 -1.29
C GLU A 17 -0.16 -4.76 -2.53
N ASP A 18 -0.49 -6.05 -2.47
CA ASP A 18 -0.34 -6.99 -3.59
C ASP A 18 -1.21 -6.60 -4.79
N GLU A 19 -2.48 -6.25 -4.57
CA GLU A 19 -3.39 -5.82 -5.64
C GLU A 19 -2.94 -4.51 -6.31
N ILE A 20 -2.48 -3.54 -5.53
CA ILE A 20 -1.93 -2.28 -6.07
C ILE A 20 -0.66 -2.55 -6.89
N THR A 21 0.19 -3.46 -6.42
CA THR A 21 1.43 -3.84 -7.12
C THR A 21 1.12 -4.52 -8.45
N LYS A 22 0.13 -5.44 -8.49
CA LYS A 22 -0.35 -6.04 -9.74
C LYS A 22 -0.83 -4.98 -10.74
N ILE A 23 -1.69 -4.06 -10.31
CA ILE A 23 -2.19 -2.98 -11.18
C ILE A 23 -1.04 -2.11 -11.72
N HIS A 24 -0.02 -1.85 -10.90
CA HIS A 24 1.14 -1.05 -11.30
C HIS A 24 2.05 -1.78 -12.30
N ILE A 25 2.23 -3.11 -12.14
CA ILE A 25 2.99 -3.93 -13.09
C ILE A 25 2.23 -4.03 -14.42
N GLU A 26 0.91 -4.24 -14.38
CA GLU A 26 0.05 -4.24 -15.56
C GLU A 26 0.07 -2.89 -16.28
N ASN A 27 0.14 -1.78 -15.52
CA ASN A 27 0.08 -0.42 -16.05
C ASN A 27 1.15 0.48 -15.40
N LYS A 28 2.36 0.46 -15.95
CA LYS A 28 3.54 1.17 -15.41
C LYS A 28 3.30 2.68 -15.19
N ASP A 29 2.54 3.32 -16.06
CA ASP A 29 2.30 4.77 -16.03
C ASP A 29 1.11 5.19 -15.15
N TYR A 30 0.49 4.24 -14.44
CA TYR A 30 -0.65 4.55 -13.58
C TYR A 30 -0.22 5.23 -12.28
N GLY A 31 -0.61 6.50 -12.15
CA GLY A 31 -0.61 7.20 -10.86
C GLY A 31 -1.75 6.76 -9.94
N TYR A 32 -1.68 7.16 -8.66
CA TYR A 32 -2.61 6.73 -7.60
C TYR A 32 -4.11 6.92 -7.94
N ARG A 33 -4.47 7.92 -8.76
CA ARG A 33 -5.87 8.17 -9.16
C ARG A 33 -6.43 7.05 -10.04
N ARG A 34 -5.61 6.51 -10.95
CA ARG A 34 -6.00 5.41 -11.84
C ARG A 34 -6.06 4.09 -11.08
N VAL A 35 -5.06 3.83 -10.24
CA VAL A 35 -5.06 2.70 -9.29
C VAL A 35 -6.32 2.71 -8.41
N TYR A 36 -6.71 3.87 -7.87
CA TYR A 36 -7.92 3.98 -7.05
C TYR A 36 -9.21 3.62 -7.81
N ARG A 37 -9.28 3.93 -9.11
CA ARG A 37 -10.41 3.54 -9.96
C ARG A 37 -10.41 2.04 -10.24
N GLU A 38 -9.25 1.46 -10.55
CA GLU A 38 -9.13 0.02 -10.79
C GLU A 38 -9.50 -0.81 -9.56
N LEU A 39 -9.13 -0.36 -8.36
CA LEU A 39 -9.55 -1.01 -7.12
C LEU A 39 -11.08 -1.03 -6.96
N ARG A 40 -11.77 0.05 -7.36
CA ARG A 40 -13.24 0.07 -7.37
C ARG A 40 -13.83 -0.84 -8.44
N ASN A 41 -13.22 -0.94 -9.61
CA ASN A 41 -13.62 -1.89 -10.65
C ASN A 41 -13.52 -3.34 -10.14
N ARG A 42 -12.48 -3.64 -9.36
CA ARG A 42 -12.27 -4.94 -8.67
C ARG A 42 -13.15 -5.13 -7.42
N LYS A 43 -14.11 -4.22 -7.14
CA LYS A 43 -15.00 -4.22 -5.96
C LYS A 43 -14.29 -4.07 -4.60
N ILE A 44 -13.07 -3.53 -4.58
CA ILE A 44 -12.30 -3.28 -3.36
C ILE A 44 -12.53 -1.82 -2.93
N PHE A 45 -13.34 -1.63 -1.89
CA PHE A 45 -13.62 -0.31 -1.33
C PHE A 45 -12.63 0.02 -0.22
N VAL A 46 -11.65 0.85 -0.54
CA VAL A 46 -10.63 1.33 0.41
C VAL A 46 -10.62 2.85 0.50
N ASN A 47 -10.16 3.36 1.64
CA ASN A 47 -9.96 4.80 1.81
C ASN A 47 -8.87 5.30 0.86
N LYS A 48 -9.15 6.42 0.17
CA LYS A 48 -8.22 7.08 -0.76
C LYS A 48 -6.84 7.31 -0.13
N LYS A 49 -6.77 7.71 1.15
CA LYS A 49 -5.50 7.95 1.86
C LYS A 49 -4.62 6.69 1.93
N LYS A 50 -5.22 5.51 2.15
CA LYS A 50 -4.49 4.24 2.20
C LYS A 50 -3.88 3.91 0.82
N VAL A 51 -4.66 4.07 -0.24
CA VAL A 51 -4.20 3.81 -1.62
C VAL A 51 -3.06 4.75 -2.01
N THR A 52 -3.16 6.04 -1.70
CA THR A 52 -2.08 6.99 -1.97
C THR A 52 -0.79 6.62 -1.23
N LYS A 53 -0.88 6.25 0.05
CA LYS A 53 0.29 5.83 0.84
C LYS A 53 0.96 4.57 0.29
N ASN A 54 0.16 3.55 -0.02
CA ASN A 54 0.67 2.28 -0.54
C ASN A 54 1.25 2.44 -1.95
N HIS A 55 0.58 3.19 -2.82
CA HIS A 55 1.08 3.51 -4.16
C HIS A 55 2.41 4.28 -4.10
N ALA A 56 2.52 5.28 -3.22
CA ALA A 56 3.78 6.02 -3.04
C ALA A 56 4.93 5.13 -2.54
N LYS A 57 4.65 4.17 -1.64
CA LYS A 57 5.63 3.18 -1.16
C LYS A 57 6.15 2.30 -2.30
N ILE A 58 5.29 1.96 -3.27
CA ILE A 58 5.65 1.15 -4.44
C ILE A 58 6.43 1.98 -5.48
N MET A 59 5.98 3.20 -5.76
CA MET A 59 6.60 4.07 -6.76
C MET A 59 7.94 4.66 -6.28
N PHE A 60 8.09 4.88 -4.98
CA PHE A 60 9.26 5.50 -4.38
C PHE A 60 9.82 4.65 -3.23
N PRO A 61 10.43 3.49 -3.52
CA PRO A 61 10.93 2.56 -2.50
C PRO A 61 12.05 3.14 -1.61
N GLY A 62 12.73 4.20 -2.05
CA GLY A 62 13.72 4.95 -1.25
C GLY A 62 13.17 6.16 -0.50
N HIS A 63 11.93 6.58 -0.78
CA HIS A 63 11.32 7.73 -0.14
C HIS A 63 10.47 7.25 1.01
N ILE A 64 11.17 7.07 2.13
CA ILE A 64 10.54 6.74 3.37
C ILE A 64 9.80 7.98 3.90
N ILE A 65 8.56 8.17 3.47
CA ILE A 65 7.77 9.35 3.88
C ILE A 65 7.42 9.30 5.38
N TYR A 66 7.58 8.15 6.04
CA TYR A 66 7.62 7.99 7.51
C TYR A 66 8.41 6.73 7.91
N SER A 67 9.73 6.79 8.06
CA SER A 67 10.46 5.81 8.87
C SER A 67 10.63 6.50 10.20
N LYS A 68 10.00 5.89 11.19
CA LYS A 68 10.56 5.69 12.51
C LYS A 68 12.00 6.22 12.60
N LYS A 69 12.17 7.30 13.36
CA LYS A 69 13.45 7.69 13.91
C LYS A 69 14.09 6.42 14.48
N SER A 70 15.13 5.92 13.84
CA SER A 70 16.04 4.95 14.44
C SER A 70 17.10 5.75 15.18
N GLN A 71 16.86 5.97 16.46
CA GLN A 71 17.81 6.07 17.58
C GLN A 71 17.01 6.30 18.85
#